data_AF-A0A934FR34-F1
#
_entry.id   AF-A0A934FR34-F1
#
_cell.length_a   1.000
_cell.length_b   1.000
_cell.length_c   1.000
_cell.angle_alpha   90.00
_cell.angle_beta   90.00
_cell.angle_gamma   90.00
#
_symmetry.space_group_name_H-M   'P 1'
#
loop_
_entity.id
_entity.type
_entity.pdbx_description
1 polymer ?
#
loop_
_entity_poly.entity_id
_entity_poly.type
_entity_poly.pdbx_seq_one_letter_code
_entity_poly.pdbx_strand_id
1 'polypeptide(L)'
;MPQAGLRGPGTVAEGGTVRIEVANGAKSVQVAFLGQGRHNRRVDVVDGVAEFRVPPGVRGGSRILVSDFLFPNPSTIEVVVTGGSNR
;
A
#
# COMPACT_ATOMS: atom_id res chain seq x y z
N MET A 1 21.96 11.36 1.48
CA MET A 1 20.63 11.65 2.05
C MET A 1 19.89 10.32 2.17
N PRO A 2 19.58 9.79 3.36
CA PRO A 2 18.73 8.60 3.43
C PRO A 2 17.39 8.96 2.81
N GLN A 3 16.95 8.14 1.86
CA GLN A 3 15.72 8.35 1.10
C GLN A 3 14.52 8.18 2.04
N ALA A 4 14.13 9.28 2.70
CA ALA A 4 13.00 9.32 3.60
C ALA A 4 11.73 9.06 2.80
N GLY A 5 11.06 7.95 3.08
CA GLY A 5 9.79 7.65 2.43
C GLY A 5 9.37 6.20 2.53
N LEU A 6 8.18 5.98 1.97
CA LEU A 6 7.65 4.66 1.68
C LEU A 6 8.22 4.16 0.34
N ARG A 7 8.53 2.87 0.26
CA ARG A 7 8.84 2.21 -1.01
C ARG A 7 8.01 0.96 -1.13
N GLY A 8 7.41 0.76 -2.29
CA GLY A 8 6.58 -0.40 -2.54
C GLY A 8 6.79 -0.94 -3.94
N PRO A 9 6.17 -2.10 -4.23
CA PRO A 9 6.08 -2.57 -5.59
C PRO A 9 5.22 -1.58 -6.37
N GLY A 10 5.68 -1.12 -7.54
CA GLY A 10 4.86 -0.21 -8.37
C GLY A 10 3.56 -0.87 -8.86
N THR A 11 3.54 -2.21 -8.92
CA THR A 11 2.37 -3.01 -9.30
C THR A 11 2.24 -4.28 -8.47
N VAL A 12 1.03 -4.83 -8.35
CA VAL A 12 0.76 -6.09 -7.63
C VAL A 12 -0.40 -6.84 -8.26
N ALA A 13 -0.35 -8.18 -8.29
CA ALA A 13 -1.49 -8.96 -8.77
C ALA A 13 -2.68 -8.93 -7.79
N GLU A 14 -3.90 -9.13 -8.29
CA GLU A 14 -5.06 -9.42 -7.44
C GLU A 14 -4.76 -10.62 -6.53
N GLY A 15 -5.13 -10.52 -5.24
CA GLY A 15 -4.83 -11.56 -4.26
C GLY A 15 -3.34 -11.68 -3.89
N GLY A 16 -2.47 -10.86 -4.50
CA GLY A 16 -1.04 -10.79 -4.22
C GLY A 16 -0.72 -10.06 -2.92
N THR A 17 0.53 -10.19 -2.49
CA THR A 17 1.05 -9.51 -1.29
C THR A 17 1.77 -8.24 -1.69
N VAL A 18 1.40 -7.13 -1.05
CA VAL A 18 2.10 -5.84 -1.14
C VAL A 18 3.00 -5.71 0.08
N ARG A 19 4.29 -5.46 -0.20
CA ARG A 19 5.31 -5.23 0.82
C ARG A 19 5.84 -3.80 0.68
N ILE A 20 5.66 -3.00 1.72
CA ILE A 20 6.07 -1.59 1.76
C ILE A 20 7.21 -1.42 2.74
N GLU A 21 8.37 -0.99 2.27
CA GLU A 21 9.46 -0.55 3.12
C GLU A 21 9.17 0.85 3.66
N VAL A 22 9.38 1.02 4.96
CA VAL A 22 9.06 2.23 5.72
C VAL A 22 10.35 2.74 6.36
N ALA A 23 11.00 3.70 5.72
CA ALA A 23 12.33 4.18 6.12
C ALA A 23 12.29 5.38 7.10
N ASN A 24 11.11 5.85 7.50
CA ASN A 24 10.92 7.08 8.27
C ASN A 24 10.48 6.87 9.74
N GLY A 25 10.50 5.62 10.21
CA GLY A 25 10.18 5.28 11.60
C GLY A 25 8.68 5.25 11.93
N ALA A 26 7.80 5.37 10.94
CA ALA A 26 6.36 5.17 11.15
C ALA A 26 6.09 3.76 11.70
N LYS A 27 5.21 3.68 12.71
CA LYS A 27 4.80 2.40 13.33
C LYS A 27 3.68 1.69 12.58
N SER A 28 3.00 2.41 11.70
CA SER A 28 1.89 1.89 10.91
C SER A 28 1.73 2.72 9.65
N VAL A 29 1.19 2.13 8.61
CA VAL A 29 0.74 2.80 7.41
C VAL A 29 -0.77 2.62 7.24
N GLN A 30 -1.43 3.58 6.59
CA GLN A 30 -2.80 3.43 6.14
C GLN A 30 -2.81 3.09 4.66
N VAL A 31 -3.61 2.09 4.32
CA VAL A 31 -3.79 1.55 2.99
C VAL A 31 -5.22 1.83 2.56
N ALA A 32 -5.42 2.37 1.36
CA ALA A 32 -6.73 2.65 0.80
C ALA A 32 -6.83 2.06 -0.62
N PHE A 33 -7.83 1.21 -0.86
CA PHE A 33 -8.11 0.64 -2.18
C PHE A 33 -9.08 1.56 -2.94
N LEU A 34 -8.58 2.33 -3.89
CA LEU A 34 -9.40 3.24 -4.69
C LEU A 34 -10.32 2.47 -5.64
N GLY A 35 -11.60 2.85 -5.66
CA GLY A 35 -12.62 2.19 -6.48
C GLY A 35 -13.29 0.99 -5.81
N GLN A 36 -12.81 0.55 -4.63
CA GLN A 36 -13.53 -0.36 -3.75
C GLN A 36 -13.91 0.41 -2.47
N GLY A 37 -15.20 0.65 -2.25
CA GLY A 37 -15.68 1.53 -1.18
C GLY A 37 -15.18 1.17 0.23
N ARG A 38 -14.86 2.15 1.07
CA ARG A 38 -14.47 2.03 2.50
C ARG A 38 -13.45 0.92 2.87
N HIS A 39 -12.67 0.37 1.93
CA HIS A 39 -11.57 -0.53 2.24
C HIS A 39 -10.32 0.27 2.63
N ASN A 40 -10.43 1.06 3.71
CA ASN A 40 -9.27 1.69 4.32
C ASN A 40 -8.80 0.78 5.46
N ARG A 41 -7.54 0.35 5.43
CA ARG A 41 -6.95 -0.53 6.44
C ARG A 41 -5.71 0.11 7.02
N ARG A 42 -5.55 0.01 8.33
CA ARG A 42 -4.27 0.28 8.99
C ARG A 42 -3.44 -1.00 9.02
N VAL A 43 -2.18 -0.89 8.66
CA VAL A 43 -1.21 -1.98 8.62
C VAL A 43 -0.04 -1.58 9.50
N ASP A 44 0.29 -2.42 10.47
CA ASP A 44 1.43 -2.18 11.34
C ASP A 44 2.75 -2.44 10.61
N VAL A 45 3.78 -1.70 11.02
CA VAL A 45 5.13 -1.81 10.48
C VAL A 45 5.94 -2.70 11.42
N VAL A 46 6.44 -3.81 10.91
CA VAL A 46 7.29 -4.76 11.62
C VAL A 46 8.65 -4.78 10.92
N ASP A 47 9.73 -4.56 11.68
CA ASP A 47 11.10 -4.50 11.14
C ASP A 47 11.27 -3.56 9.93
N GLY A 48 10.59 -2.41 9.97
CA GLY A 48 10.64 -1.41 8.90
C GLY A 48 9.82 -1.78 7.66
N VAL A 49 8.95 -2.79 7.75
CA VAL A 49 8.13 -3.28 6.64
C VAL A 49 6.66 -3.33 7.05
N ALA A 50 5.78 -2.77 6.21
CA ALA A 50 4.35 -3.01 6.26
C ALA A 50 3.97 -4.01 5.17
N GLU A 51 3.30 -5.10 5.53
CA GLU A 51 2.88 -6.13 4.60
C GLU A 51 1.36 -6.34 4.67
N PHE A 52 0.72 -6.39 3.51
CA PHE A 52 -0.71 -6.68 3.42
C PHE A 52 -1.07 -7.39 2.12
N ARG A 53 -2.18 -8.12 2.14
CA ARG A 53 -2.71 -8.81 0.97
C ARG A 53 -3.75 -7.96 0.26
N VAL A 54 -3.69 -7.92 -1.06
CA VAL A 54 -4.75 -7.33 -1.90
C VAL A 54 -6.00 -8.20 -1.76
N PRO A 55 -7.16 -7.63 -1.38
CA PRO A 55 -8.40 -8.38 -1.30
C PRO A 55 -8.75 -9.04 -2.65
N PRO A 56 -9.44 -10.20 -2.63
CA PRO A 56 -10.03 -10.74 -3.84
C PRO A 56 -11.12 -9.80 -4.39
N GLY A 57 -11.31 -9.78 -5.70
CA GLY A 57 -12.28 -8.93 -6.38
C GLY A 57 -11.81 -7.49 -6.64
N VAL A 58 -10.56 -7.16 -6.31
CA VAL A 58 -9.94 -5.89 -6.72
C VAL A 58 -9.62 -5.97 -8.22
N ARG A 59 -10.20 -5.06 -9.00
CA ARG A 59 -10.07 -5.09 -10.46
C ARG A 59 -8.65 -4.70 -10.89
N GLY A 60 -8.19 -5.30 -11.98
CA GLY A 60 -6.99 -4.81 -12.67
C GLY A 60 -7.15 -3.33 -13.04
N GLY A 61 -6.11 -2.54 -12.79
CA GLY A 61 -6.12 -1.08 -12.94
C GLY A 61 -6.57 -0.31 -11.69
N SER A 62 -7.09 -0.99 -10.65
CA SER A 62 -7.34 -0.37 -9.35
C SER A 62 -6.04 0.13 -8.73
N ARG A 63 -6.13 1.25 -8.00
CA ARG A 63 -5.01 1.90 -7.34
C ARG A 63 -5.10 1.70 -5.83
N ILE A 64 -3.97 1.39 -5.21
CA ILE A 64 -3.84 1.27 -3.77
C ILE A 64 -2.96 2.43 -3.31
N LEU A 65 -3.50 3.29 -2.47
CA LEU A 65 -2.73 4.35 -1.83
C LEU A 65 -2.20 3.85 -0.49
N VAL A 66 -0.91 4.07 -0.24
CA VAL A 66 -0.29 3.78 1.05
C VAL A 66 0.31 5.06 1.60
N SER A 67 -0.05 5.44 2.82
CA SER A 67 0.45 6.63 3.51
C SER A 67 0.92 6.31 4.92
N ASP A 68 1.97 6.96 5.39
CA ASP A 68 2.52 6.79 6.75
C ASP A 68 1.87 7.71 7.80
N PHE A 69 1.07 8.69 7.39
CA PHE A 69 0.44 9.70 8.26
C PHE A 69 1.42 10.41 9.23
N LEU A 70 2.70 10.51 8.86
CA LEU A 70 3.68 11.25 9.66
C LEU A 70 3.53 12.75 9.46
N PHE A 71 2.91 13.43 10.41
CA PHE A 71 2.80 14.90 10.40
C PHE A 71 4.14 15.56 10.77
N PRO A 72 4.52 16.69 10.13
CA PRO A 72 3.75 17.47 9.15
C PRO A 72 3.90 17.01 7.69
N ASN A 73 4.84 16.11 7.38
CA ASN A 73 5.19 15.72 6.02
C ASN A 73 4.92 14.21 5.78
N PRO A 74 3.67 13.82 5.51
CA PRO A 74 3.36 12.42 5.28
C PRO A 74 3.93 11.96 3.93
N SER A 75 4.49 10.75 3.88
CA SER A 75 4.87 10.11 2.62
C SER A 75 3.70 9.29 2.11
N THR A 76 3.49 9.32 0.80
CA THR A 76 2.46 8.52 0.14
C THR A 76 3.02 7.88 -1.12
N ILE A 77 2.66 6.63 -1.37
CA ILE A 77 2.95 5.91 -2.62
C ILE A 77 1.67 5.30 -3.20
N GLU A 78 1.70 5.06 -4.50
CA GLU A 78 0.62 4.38 -5.22
C GLU A 78 1.14 3.02 -5.72
N VAL A 79 0.31 1.98 -5.56
CA VAL A 79 0.54 0.64 -6.09
C VAL A 79 -0.63 0.31 -7.01
N VAL A 80 -0.34 -0.11 -8.25
CA VAL A 80 -1.38 -0.44 -9.23
C VAL A 80 -1.63 -1.95 -9.26
N VAL A 81 -2.90 -2.37 -9.22
CA VAL A 81 -3.25 -3.77 -9.32
C VAL A 81 -3.16 -4.24 -10.77
N THR A 82 -2.28 -5.20 -11.06
CA THR A 82 -2.09 -5.79 -12.38
C THR A 82 -2.81 -7.14 -12.45
N GLY A 83 -3.91 -7.15 -13.20
CA GLY A 83 -4.74 -8.34 -13.37
C GLY A 83 -5.94 -8.35 -12.43
N GLY A 84 -7.12 -8.37 -13.03
CA GLY A 84 -8.31 -8.95 -12.45
C GLY A 84 -8.82 -9.90 -13.52
N SER A 85 -9.12 -11.14 -13.14
CA SER A 85 -9.72 -12.07 -14.11
C SER A 85 -11.03 -11.46 -14.59
N ASN A 86 -11.04 -10.99 -15.83
CA ASN A 86 -12.24 -10.72 -16.58
C ASN A 86 -12.83 -12.11 -16.89
N ARG A 87 -13.43 -12.75 -15.89
CA ARG A 87 -14.10 -14.04 -16.06
C ARG A 87 -15.60 -13.85 -15.87
#